data_AF-A0A354PGP4-F1
#
_entry.id   AF-A0A354PGP4-F1
#
_cell.length_a   1.000
_cell.length_b   1.000
_cell.length_c   1.000
_cell.angle_alpha   90.00
_cell.angle_beta   90.00
_cell.angle_gamma   90.00
#
_symmetry.space_group_name_H-M   'P 1'
#
loop_
_entity.id
_entity.type
_entity.pdbx_description
1 polymer ?
#
loop_
_entity_poly.entity_id
_entity_poly.type
_entity_poly.pdbx_seq_one_letter_code
_entity_poly.pdbx_strand_id
1 'polypeptide(L)' 'MDRRTSREPSQGHERRQFGSSHANLSPAATELAIAIDQYKLEHRRRYITCEEMLMVITKLGYNRSDQVS' A
#
# COMPACT_ATOMS: atom_id res chain seq x y z
N MET A 1 -25.76 24.63 29.20
CA MET A 1 -24.32 24.87 29.48
C MET A 1 -23.65 23.52 29.59
N ASP A 2 -23.06 23.07 28.48
CA ASP A 2 -21.61 22.92 28.24
C ASP A 2 -21.00 21.66 28.89
N ARG A 3 -20.90 20.58 28.11
CA ARG A 3 -19.99 19.45 28.33
C ARG A 3 -18.93 19.46 27.23
N ARG A 4 -18.06 20.47 27.22
CA ARG A 4 -16.75 20.34 26.57
C ARG A 4 -15.76 19.78 27.58
N THR A 5 -15.50 18.49 27.49
CA THR A 5 -14.23 17.95 27.96
C THR A 5 -13.70 16.98 26.91
N SER A 6 -12.70 17.50 26.20
CA SER A 6 -11.58 16.82 25.58
C SER A 6 -11.86 15.42 25.02
N ARG A 7 -12.36 15.38 23.77
CA ARG A 7 -12.10 14.23 22.92
C ARG A 7 -10.61 14.29 22.60
N GLU A 8 -9.83 13.59 23.42
CA GLU A 8 -8.45 13.23 23.13
C GLU A 8 -8.37 12.90 21.63
N PRO A 9 -7.46 13.52 20.85
CA PRO A 9 -7.21 13.03 19.51
C PRO A 9 -6.67 11.62 19.72
N SER A 10 -7.54 10.63 19.52
CA SER A 10 -7.18 9.22 19.45
C SER A 10 -5.95 9.18 18.58
N GLN A 11 -4.77 8.96 19.21
CA GLN A 11 -3.49 8.83 18.52
C GLN A 11 -3.81 7.92 17.36
N GLY A 12 -3.81 8.51 16.18
CA GLY A 12 -4.27 7.83 14.98
C GLY A 12 -3.38 6.61 14.90
N HIS A 13 -3.97 5.44 15.21
CA HIS A 13 -3.43 4.14 14.85
C HIS A 13 -2.76 4.39 13.51
N GLU A 14 -1.45 4.19 13.44
CA GLU A 14 -0.72 4.44 12.21
C GLU A 14 -1.38 3.58 11.13
N ARG A 15 -2.31 4.18 10.38
CA ARG A 15 -2.97 3.58 9.21
C ARG A 15 -1.98 3.64 8.06
N ARG A 16 -0.72 3.36 8.35
CA ARG A 16 0.33 3.06 7.39
C ARG A 16 0.39 1.55 7.41
N GLN A 17 -0.28 0.94 6.44
CA GLN A 17 -0.20 -0.49 6.20
C GLN A 17 1.25 -0.96 5.98
N PHE A 18 2.15 -0.01 5.71
CA PHE A 18 3.60 -0.19 5.63
C PHE A 18 4.26 0.83 6.58
N GLY A 19 4.16 0.58 7.89
CA GLY A 19 4.94 1.29 8.89
C GLY A 19 6.42 1.05 8.64
N SER A 20 7.13 2.12 8.24
CA SER A 20 8.58 2.32 8.33
C SER A 20 9.46 1.06 8.31
N SER A 21 9.42 0.28 7.23
CA SER A 21 10.37 -0.81 6.96
C SER A 21 10.86 -0.74 5.52
N HIS A 22 11.29 0.45 5.09
CA HIS A 22 11.95 0.63 3.79
C HIS A 22 13.44 0.24 3.81
N ALA A 23 13.98 -0.16 4.96
CA ALA A 23 15.41 -0.43 5.13
C ALA A 23 15.86 -1.81 4.61
N ASN A 24 14.94 -2.73 4.31
CA ASN A 24 15.23 -4.09 3.81
C ASN A 24 14.24 -4.54 2.71
N LEU A 25 13.74 -3.61 1.90
CA LEU A 25 12.93 -4.00 0.74
C LEU A 25 13.84 -4.59 -0.34
N SER A 26 13.53 -5.82 -0.76
CA SER A 26 14.12 -6.44 -1.95
C SER A 26 13.97 -5.50 -3.15
N PRO A 27 14.93 -5.47 -4.11
CA PRO A 27 14.79 -4.69 -5.33
C PRO A 27 13.45 -4.88 -6.05
N ALA A 28 12.89 -6.10 -6.01
CA ALA A 28 11.56 -6.40 -6.55
C ALA A 28 10.42 -5.65 -5.83
N ALA A 29 10.55 -5.43 -4.52
CA ALA A 29 9.56 -4.69 -3.75
C ALA A 29 9.64 -3.18 -4.01
N THR A 30 10.83 -2.65 -4.29
CA THR A 30 11.03 -1.27 -4.74
C THR A 30 10.41 -1.04 -6.12
N GLU A 31 10.66 -1.94 -7.06
CA GLU A 31 10.06 -1.89 -8.40
C GLU A 31 8.53 -1.93 -8.34
N LEU A 32 7.97 -2.80 -7.49
CA LEU A 32 6.54 -2.85 -7.22
C LEU A 32 6.00 -1.52 -6.67
N ALA A 33 6.69 -0.92 -5.71
CA ALA A 33 6.27 0.35 -5.13
C ALA A 33 6.22 1.47 -6.19
N ILE A 34 7.21 1.54 -7.07
CA ILE A 34 7.26 2.50 -8.17
C ILE A 34 6.10 2.26 -9.15
N ALA A 35 5.85 1.01 -9.54
CA ALA A 35 4.77 0.68 -10.46
C ALA A 35 3.38 1.01 -9.87
N ILE A 36 3.19 0.77 -8.56
CA ILE A 36 1.97 1.16 -7.84
C ILE A 36 1.81 2.68 -7.81
N ASP A 37 2.88 3.43 -7.58
CA ASP A 37 2.82 4.89 -7.55
C ASP A 37 2.45 5.47 -8.92
N GLN A 38 3.05 4.95 -9.99
CA GLN A 38 2.69 5.31 -11.36
C GLN A 38 1.22 4.99 -11.67
N TYR A 39 0.74 3.80 -11.27
CA TYR A 39 -0.65 3.42 -11.45
C TYR A 39 -1.61 4.38 -10.74
N LYS A 40 -1.29 4.78 -9.50
CA LYS A 40 -2.09 5.74 -8.74
C LYS A 40 -2.15 7.12 -9.41
N LEU A 41 -1.03 7.58 -9.98
CA LEU A 41 -0.96 8.85 -10.68
C LEU A 41 -1.78 8.83 -11.97
N GLU A 42 -1.66 7.76 -12.77
CA GLU A 42 -2.41 7.58 -14.01
C GLU A 42 -3.93 7.54 -13.76
N HIS A 43 -4.36 6.78 -12.76
CA HIS A 43 -5.77 6.62 -12.42
C HIS A 43 -6.32 7.70 -11.46
N ARG A 44 -5.48 8.65 -11.02
CA ARG A 44 -5.79 9.71 -10.04
C ARG A 44 -6.50 9.20 -8.79
N ARG A 45 -6.09 8.03 -8.29
CA ARG A 45 -6.69 7.40 -7.10
C ARG A 45 -5.75 7.41 -5.91
N ARG A 46 -6.35 7.61 -4.73
CA ARG A 46 -5.62 7.59 -3.45
C ARG A 46 -5.41 6.17 -2.90
N TYR A 47 -6.23 5.21 -3.34
CA TYR A 47 -6.20 3.82 -2.93
C TYR A 47 -6.37 2.91 -4.16
N ILE A 48 -5.66 1.77 -4.17
CA ILE A 48 -5.82 0.70 -5.15
C ILE A 48 -6.53 -0.49 -4.49
N THR A 49 -7.37 -1.17 -5.25
CA THR A 49 -8.01 -2.43 -4.89
C THR A 49 -7.04 -3.60 -5.03
N CYS A 50 -7.39 -4.75 -4.46
CA CYS A 50 -6.58 -5.96 -4.60
C CYS A 50 -6.43 -6.41 -6.07
N GLU A 51 -7.46 -6.23 -6.89
CA GLU A 51 -7.41 -6.55 -8.33
C GLU A 51 -6.45 -5.62 -9.08
N GLU A 52 -6.48 -4.32 -8.77
CA GLU A 52 -5.54 -3.36 -9.35
C GLU A 52 -4.10 -3.65 -8.92
N MET A 53 -3.89 -4.04 -7.66
CA MET A 53 -2.57 -4.48 -7.18
C MET A 53 -2.10 -5.75 -7.91
N LEU A 54 -2.99 -6.72 -8.14
CA LEU A 54 -2.68 -7.92 -8.91
C LEU A 54 -2.30 -7.54 -10.35
N MET A 55 -3.05 -6.66 -11.01
CA MET A 55 -2.75 -6.20 -12.36
C MET A 55 -1.36 -5.55 -12.46
N VAL A 56 -0.98 -4.70 -11.50
CA VAL A 56 0.35 -4.07 -11.45
C VAL A 56 1.44 -5.13 -11.28
N ILE A 57 1.25 -6.08 -10.37
CA ILE A 57 2.20 -7.18 -10.11
C ILE A 57 2.36 -8.08 -11.35
N THR A 58 1.25 -8.42 -12.03
CA THR A 58 1.28 -9.21 -13.27
C THR A 58 1.94 -8.44 -14.42
N LYS A 59 1.74 -7.12 -14.53
CA LYS A 59 2.42 -6.27 -15.52
C LYS A 59 3.94 -6.25 -15.34
N LEU A 60 4.42 -6.34 -14.10
CA LEU A 60 5.86 -6.48 -13.81
C LEU A 60 6.42 -7.87 -14.15
N GLY A 61 5.59 -8.77 -14.70
CA GLY A 61 6.00 -10.13 -15.05
C GLY A 61 6.08 -11.07 -13.85
N TYR A 62 5.61 -10.63 -12.68
CA TYR A 62 5.53 -11.49 -11.50
C TYR A 62 4.42 -12.52 -11.73
N ASN A 63 4.83 -13.70 -12.16
CA ASN A 63 3.99 -14.88 -12.17
C ASN A 63 4.18 -15.54 -10.81
N ARG A 64 3.08 -15.77 -10.08
CA ARG A 64 3.12 -16.73 -8.97
C ARG A 64 3.54 -18.05 -9.61
N SER A 65 4.79 -18.44 -9.41
CA SER A 65 5.21 -19.82 -9.64
C SER A 65 4.30 -20.65 -8.75
N ASP A 66 3.33 -21.28 -9.38
CA ASP A 66 2.44 -22.25 -8.79
C ASP A 66 3.32 -23.38 -8.25
N GLN A 67 3.84 -23.20 -7.04
CA GLN A 67 4.48 -24.23 -6.24
C GLN A 67 3.36 -25.06 -5.65
N VAL A 68 2.67 -25.79 -6.52
CA VAL A 68 1.95 -27.00 -6.13
C VAL A 68 2.96 -28.13 -6.33
N SER A 69 3.69 -28.40 -5.25
CA SER A 69 4.45 -29.65 -5.08
C SER A 69 3.50 -30.82 -4.82
#